data_AF-A0A151SS78-F1
#
_entry.id   AF-A0A151SS78-F1
#
_cell.length_a   1.000
_cell.length_b   1.000
_cell.length_c   1.000
_cell.angle_alpha   90.00
_cell.angle_beta   90.00
_cell.angle_gamma   90.00
#
_symmetry.space_group_name_H-M   'P 1'
#
loop_
_entity.id
_entity.type
_entity.pdbx_description
1 polymer ?
#
loop_
_entity_poly.entity_id
_entity_poly.type
_entity_poly.pdbx_seq_one_letter_code
_entity_poly.pdbx_strand_id
1 'polypeptide(L)'
;MEKIFSVLGSSKDRKLAYAIYMLVGEAEYWWRGTRQMKERRGVVVDWDCFRRVFLEKYFPDSIRHVKEAEFMRLYQGSLSVSKGLLLSGHI
;
A
#
# COMPACT_ATOMS: atom_id res chain seq x y z
N MET A 1 2.38 0.91 -7.28
CA MET A 1 2.45 -0.44 -7.89
C MET A 1 1.24 -0.77 -8.78
N GLU A 2 0.00 -0.47 -8.37
CA GLU A 2 -1.19 -0.85 -9.17
C GLU A 2 -1.24 -0.24 -10.58
N LYS A 3 -0.78 1.00 -10.79
CA LYS A 3 -0.70 1.63 -12.13
C LYS A 3 0.24 0.90 -13.09
N ILE A 4 1.42 0.46 -12.65
CA ILE A 4 2.40 -0.26 -13.49
C ILE A 4 1.82 -1.61 -13.96
N PHE A 5 1.14 -2.31 -13.06
CA PHE A 5 0.53 -3.59 -13.38
C PHE A 5 -0.74 -3.49 -14.25
N SER A 6 -1.45 -2.36 -14.20
CA SER A 6 -2.57 -2.07 -15.10
C SER A 6 -2.10 -1.86 -16.55
N VAL A 7 -0.95 -1.20 -16.74
CA VAL A 7 -0.37 -0.95 -18.07
C VAL A 7 0.18 -2.23 -18.70
N LEU A 8 0.72 -3.15 -17.89
CA LEU A 8 1.36 -4.37 -18.38
C LEU A 8 0.40 -5.55 -18.62
N GLY A 9 -0.91 -5.41 -18.34
CA GLY A 9 -1.87 -6.52 -18.44
C GLY A 9 -1.46 -7.74 -17.59
N SER A 10 -0.78 -7.50 -16.45
CA SER A 10 -0.16 -8.59 -15.68
C SER A 10 -1.21 -9.41 -14.95
N SER A 11 -1.18 -10.74 -15.16
CA SER A 11 -1.96 -11.71 -14.39
C SER A 11 -1.66 -11.58 -12.89
N LYS A 12 -2.62 -11.99 -12.04
CA LYS A 12 -2.44 -12.00 -10.58
C LYS A 12 -1.17 -12.74 -10.17
N ASP A 13 -0.82 -13.82 -10.87
CA ASP A 13 0.39 -14.60 -10.63
C ASP A 13 1.68 -13.81 -10.91
N ARG A 14 1.73 -13.04 -12.01
CA ARG A 14 2.88 -12.16 -12.29
C ARG A 14 3.04 -11.07 -11.25
N LYS A 15 1.92 -10.49 -10.77
CA LYS A 15 1.95 -9.47 -9.70
C LYS A 15 2.50 -10.08 -8.40
N LEU A 16 2.05 -11.27 -8.04
CA LEU A 16 2.52 -11.99 -6.88
C LEU A 16 4.02 -12.29 -6.98
N ALA A 17 4.47 -12.88 -8.09
CA ALA A 17 5.88 -13.19 -8.31
C ALA A 17 6.78 -11.95 -8.19
N TYR A 18 6.37 -10.84 -8.82
CA TYR A 18 7.11 -9.58 -8.74
C TYR A 18 7.14 -9.01 -7.32
N ALA A 19 6.00 -8.99 -6.61
CA ALA A 19 5.95 -8.46 -5.26
C ALA A 19 6.79 -9.27 -4.28
N ILE A 20 6.81 -10.60 -4.42
CA ILE A 20 7.68 -11.49 -3.64
C ILE A 20 9.16 -11.19 -3.96
N TYR A 21 9.50 -11.04 -5.24
CA TYR A 21 10.86 -10.71 -5.67
C TYR A 21 11.37 -9.38 -5.09
N MET A 22 10.48 -8.40 -4.91
CA MET A 22 10.84 -7.09 -4.35
C MET A 22 11.00 -7.08 -2.82
N LEU A 23 10.65 -8.16 -2.12
CA LEU A 23 10.86 -8.25 -0.68
C LEU A 23 12.34 -8.47 -0.38
N VAL A 24 12.85 -7.71 0.59
CA VAL A 24 14.25 -7.80 1.04
C VAL A 24 14.32 -7.77 2.56
N GLY A 25 15.36 -8.38 3.12
CA GLY A 25 15.65 -8.33 4.56
C GLY A 25 14.54 -8.93 5.42
N GLU A 26 14.09 -8.19 6.42
CA GLU A 26 13.07 -8.64 7.38
C GLU A 26 11.76 -9.05 6.69
N ALA A 27 11.36 -8.31 5.65
CA ALA A 27 10.10 -8.58 4.95
C ALA A 27 10.15 -9.89 4.16
N GLU A 28 11.30 -10.22 3.58
CA GLU A 28 11.50 -11.51 2.92
C GLU A 28 11.45 -12.67 3.92
N TYR A 29 12.16 -12.54 5.05
CA TYR A 29 12.18 -13.54 6.11
C TYR A 29 10.78 -13.81 6.68
N TRP A 30 10.06 -12.74 7.03
CA TRP A 30 8.68 -12.82 7.50
C TRP A 30 7.75 -13.48 6.49
N TRP A 31 7.86 -13.11 5.21
CA TRP A 31 7.00 -13.67 4.16
C TRP A 31 7.24 -15.16 3.96
N ARG A 32 8.50 -15.63 4.00
CA ARG A 32 8.84 -17.06 3.93
C ARG A 32 8.14 -17.88 5.02
N GLY A 33 8.18 -17.42 6.27
CA GLY A 33 7.51 -18.09 7.39
C GLY A 33 5.98 -18.07 7.26
N THR A 34 5.42 -16.92 6.89
CA THR A 34 3.96 -16.74 6.71
C THR A 34 3.43 -17.62 5.58
N ARG A 35 4.14 -17.67 4.45
CA ARG A 35 3.79 -18.51 3.29
C ARG A 35 3.78 -19.98 3.69
N GLN A 36 4.83 -20.47 4.34
CA GLN A 36 4.92 -21.87 4.76
C GLN A 36 3.77 -22.24 5.72
N MET A 37 3.44 -21.38 6.68
CA MET A 37 2.31 -21.59 7.58
C MET A 37 0.98 -21.69 6.82
N LYS A 38 0.75 -20.83 5.82
CA LYS A 38 -0.48 -20.83 5.02
C LYS A 38 -0.60 -22.06 4.16
N GLU A 39 0.48 -22.46 3.48
CA GLU A 39 0.53 -23.69 2.69
C GLU A 39 0.25 -24.92 3.56
N ARG A 40 0.82 -24.99 4.77
CA ARG A 40 0.52 -26.06 5.76
C ARG A 40 -0.94 -26.10 6.20
N ARG A 41 -1.64 -24.96 6.19
CA ARG A 41 -3.07 -24.87 6.50
C ARG A 41 -3.96 -25.13 5.27
N GLY A 42 -3.38 -25.48 4.13
CA GLY A 42 -4.13 -25.67 2.88
C GLY A 42 -4.67 -24.37 2.28
N VAL A 43 -4.17 -23.21 2.71
CA VAL A 43 -4.60 -21.92 2.17
C VAL A 43 -3.86 -21.67 0.85
N VAL A 44 -4.62 -21.40 -0.22
CA VAL A 44 -4.06 -20.99 -1.50
C VAL A 44 -3.37 -19.63 -1.35
N VAL A 45 -2.09 -19.57 -1.71
CA VAL A 45 -1.27 -18.35 -1.66
C VAL A 45 -1.31 -17.70 -3.04
N ASP A 46 -2.34 -16.90 -3.28
CA ASP A 46 -2.49 -16.07 -4.47
C ASP A 46 -2.20 -14.59 -4.17
N TRP A 47 -2.35 -13.74 -5.19
CA TRP A 47 -2.13 -12.29 -5.07
C TRP A 47 -2.98 -11.65 -3.97
N ASP A 48 -4.24 -12.03 -3.85
CA ASP A 48 -5.18 -11.41 -2.91
C ASP A 48 -4.85 -11.83 -1.47
N CYS A 49 -4.44 -13.09 -1.28
CA CYS A 49 -3.91 -13.59 -0.02
C CYS A 49 -2.64 -12.82 0.39
N PHE A 50 -1.65 -12.74 -0.50
CA PHE A 50 -0.43 -11.96 -0.25
C PHE A 50 -0.75 -10.52 0.13
N ARG A 51 -1.52 -9.82 -0.72
CA ARG A 51 -1.86 -8.40 -0.54
C ARG A 51 -2.51 -8.15 0.81
N ARG A 52 -3.51 -8.97 1.20
CA ARG A 52 -4.22 -8.80 2.47
C ARG A 52 -3.26 -8.88 3.65
N VAL A 53 -2.44 -9.93 3.68
CA VAL A 53 -1.60 -10.25 4.84
C VAL A 53 -0.41 -9.30 4.93
N PHE A 54 0.13 -8.90 3.78
CA PHE A 54 1.16 -7.87 3.67
C PHE A 54 0.67 -6.51 4.19
N LEU A 55 -0.52 -6.08 3.76
CA LEU A 55 -1.11 -4.81 4.23
C LEU A 55 -1.43 -4.86 5.73
N GLU A 56 -1.98 -5.96 6.23
CA GLU A 56 -2.25 -6.12 7.66
C GLU A 56 -0.98 -5.99 8.52
N LYS A 57 0.14 -6.57 8.05
CA LYS A 57 1.43 -6.55 8.77
C LYS A 57 2.11 -5.18 8.74
N TYR A 58 2.15 -4.52 7.58
CA TYR A 58 2.97 -3.31 7.36
C TYR A 58 2.16 -2.00 7.30
N PHE A 59 0.86 -2.10 7.05
CA PHE A 59 -0.07 -0.98 7.00
C PHE A 59 -1.31 -1.26 7.84
N PRO A 60 -1.14 -1.52 9.15
CA PRO A 60 -2.28 -1.72 10.05
C PRO A 60 -3.17 -0.48 10.05
N ASP A 61 -4.45 -0.68 10.37
CA ASP A 61 -5.48 0.36 10.30
C ASP A 61 -5.10 1.63 11.08
N SER A 62 -4.36 1.50 12.18
CA SER A 62 -3.82 2.64 12.94
C SER A 62 -2.93 3.55 12.11
N ILE A 63 -2.02 2.99 11.31
CA ILE A 63 -1.16 3.76 10.40
C ILE A 63 -1.98 4.34 9.25
N ARG A 64 -3.01 3.62 8.76
CA ARG A 64 -3.93 4.15 7.75
C ARG A 64 -4.67 5.39 8.25
N HIS A 65 -5.21 5.35 9.47
CA HIS A 65 -5.91 6.49 10.08
C HIS A 65 -5.00 7.69 10.32
N VAL A 66 -3.75 7.46 10.74
CA VAL A 66 -2.76 8.54 10.88
C VAL A 66 -2.46 9.17 9.51
N LYS A 67 -2.28 8.36 8.46
CA LYS A 67 -2.02 8.85 7.11
C LYS A 67 -3.23 9.57 6.51
N GLU A 68 -4.45 9.09 6.77
CA GLU A 68 -5.68 9.79 6.39
C GLU A 68 -5.79 11.15 7.09
N ALA A 69 -5.49 11.22 8.40
CA ALA A 69 -5.49 12.48 9.15
C ALA A 69 -4.42 13.46 8.65
N GLU A 70 -3.21 12.97 8.35
CA GLU A 70 -2.15 13.77 7.72
C GLU A 70 -2.58 14.29 6.34
N PHE A 71 -3.18 13.44 5.51
CA PHE A 71 -3.69 13.83 4.19
C PHE A 71 -4.77 14.91 4.29
N MET A 72 -5.72 14.75 5.21
CA MET A 72 -6.78 15.74 5.46
C MET A 72 -6.20 17.07 5.93
N ARG A 73 -5.20 17.05 6.82
CA ARG A 73 -4.50 18.26 7.27
C ARG A 73 -3.77 18.96 6.12
N LEU A 74 -3.05 18.21 5.29
CA LEU A 74 -2.36 18.74 4.11
C LEU A 74 -3.35 19.35 3.12
N TYR A 75 -4.47 18.68 2.87
CA TYR A 75 -5.53 19.19 1.98
C TYR A 75 -6.11 20.50 2.50
N GLN A 76 -6.46 20.56 3.80
CA GLN A 76 -6.95 21.80 4.42
C GLN A 76 -5.92 22.93 4.37
N GLY A 77 -4.64 22.64 4.64
CA GLY A 77 -3.54 23.62 4.52
C GLY A 77 -3.36 24.12 3.08
N SER A 78 -3.46 23.24 2.09
CA SER A 78 -3.37 23.64 0.67
C SER A 78 -4.54 24.52 0.23
N LEU A 79 -5.74 24.23 0.73
CA LEU A 79 -6.94 25.05 0.49
C LEU A 79 -6.84 26.42 1.16
N SER A 80 -6.31 26.50 2.39
CA SER A 80 -6.16 27.77 3.10
C SER A 80 -5.09 28.67 2.48
N VAL A 81 -3.96 28.10 2.05
CA VAL A 81 -2.92 28.83 1.30
C VAL A 81 -3.47 29.35 -0.03
N SER A 82 -4.24 28.53 -0.75
CA SER A 82 -4.87 28.95 -2.02
C SER A 82 -5.88 30.09 -1.82
N LYS A 83 -6.69 30.03 -0.76
CA LYS A 83 -7.61 31.13 -0.40
C LYS A 83 -6.88 32.40 0.00
N GLY A 84 -5.78 32.29 0.74
CA GLY A 84 -4.95 33.45 1.10
C GLY A 84 -4.35 34.14 -0.12
N LEU A 85 -3.89 33.37 -1.11
CA LEU A 85 -3.36 33.89 -2.38
C LEU A 85 -4.45 34.58 -3.22
N LEU A 86 -5.66 34.03 -3.27
CA LEU A 86 -6.80 34.61 -3.99
C LEU A 86 -7.27 35.94 -3.38
N LEU A 87 -7.19 36.08 -2.05
CA LEU A 87 -7.54 37.33 -1.36
C LEU A 87 -6.43 38.39 -1.45
N SER A 88 -5.17 37.97 -1.59
CA SER A 88 -4.02 38.87 -1.74
C SER A 88 -3.87 39.48 -3.13
N GLY A 89 -4.60 39.00 -4.14
CA GLY A 89 -4.60 39.53 -5.52
C GLY A 89 -5.63 40.63 -5.78
N HIS A 90 -6.38 41.06 -4.76
CA HIS A 90 -7.43 42.08 -4.85
C HIS A 90 -7.11 43.37 -4.06
N ILE A 91 -5.83 43.61 -3.75
CA ILE A 91 -5.35 44.87 -3.14
C ILE A 91 -4.46 45.60 -4.14
#